data_AF-I0KC00-F1
#
_entry.id   AF-I0KC00-F1
#
_cell.length_a   1.000
_cell.length_b   1.000
_cell.length_c   1.000
_cell.angle_alpha   90.00
_cell.angle_beta   90.00
_cell.angle_gamma   90.00
#
_symmetry.space_group_name_H-M   'P 1'
#
loop_
_entity.id
_entity.type
_entity.pdbx_description
1 polymer ?
#
loop_
_entity_poly.entity_id
_entity_poly.type
_entity_poly.pdbx_seq_one_letter_code
_entity_poly.pdbx_strand_id
1 'polypeptide(L)'
;MTLHDAIREWLADELAEYDRGLALLVQSGYEGLLLRVLKRGEDRFTRGKLSGALTAQLSEHSPQAEPVASAASTSAASTVASSLADVDAPAIEPAPPAAATSANARAALLQQAYGLMDRRTEQKARLRTLAALVQDDEPARQMRLQVAYRIKELTLQIDQVYARVAYLDEHGFLPIVQTKLVSNSVDDRATLLNVRTYISRYKKKLKAATTPQTRQAAADKLREYEAQRELLEAALTGSTPPADAV
;
A
#
# COMPACT_ATOMS: atom_id res chain seq x y z
N MET A 1 22.43 -34.27 -0.94
CA MET A 1 21.92 -32.91 -1.24
C MET A 1 22.51 -31.98 -0.21
N THR A 2 23.23 -30.93 -0.61
CA THR A 2 23.81 -29.99 0.37
C THR A 2 22.72 -29.06 0.92
N LEU A 3 22.95 -28.44 2.08
CA LEU A 3 22.01 -27.45 2.63
C LEU A 3 21.77 -26.30 1.64
N HIS A 4 22.82 -25.87 0.93
CA HIS A 4 22.72 -24.84 -0.11
C HIS A 4 21.81 -25.26 -1.27
N ASP A 5 21.89 -26.51 -1.70
CA ASP A 5 21.02 -27.04 -2.76
C ASP A 5 19.56 -27.07 -2.29
N ALA A 6 19.32 -27.48 -1.04
CA ALA A 6 17.99 -27.50 -0.46
C ALA A 6 17.37 -26.10 -0.30
N ILE A 7 18.18 -25.10 0.05
CA ILE A 7 17.74 -23.70 0.10
C ILE A 7 17.43 -23.19 -1.30
N ARG A 8 18.27 -23.49 -2.31
CA ARG A 8 18.03 -23.08 -3.70
C ARG A 8 16.77 -23.72 -4.28
N GLU A 9 16.55 -25.01 -4.01
CA GLU A 9 15.33 -25.73 -4.41
C GLU A 9 14.09 -25.09 -3.79
N TRP A 10 14.11 -24.80 -2.49
CA TRP A 10 12.99 -24.15 -1.81
C TRP A 10 12.73 -22.72 -2.32
N LEU A 11 13.78 -21.97 -2.65
CA LEU A 11 13.66 -20.63 -3.22
C LEU A 11 13.10 -20.65 -4.66
N ALA A 12 13.38 -21.72 -5.42
CA ALA A 12 12.90 -21.88 -6.79
C ALA A 12 11.42 -22.30 -6.87
N ASP A 13 10.90 -22.97 -5.84
CA ASP A 13 9.49 -23.39 -5.76
C ASP A 13 8.66 -22.39 -4.94
N GLU A 14 7.86 -21.57 -5.62
CA GLU A 14 6.95 -20.60 -4.97
C GLU A 14 5.87 -21.25 -4.11
N LEU A 15 5.54 -22.53 -4.35
CA LEU A 15 4.52 -23.29 -3.63
C LEU A 15 5.09 -24.13 -2.48
N ALA A 16 6.42 -24.20 -2.34
CA ALA A 16 7.04 -24.99 -1.28
C ALA A 16 6.53 -24.59 0.10
N GLU A 17 6.29 -25.55 0.99
CA GLU A 17 5.72 -25.27 2.31
C GLU A 17 6.60 -24.32 3.14
N TYR A 18 5.96 -23.41 3.87
CA TYR A 18 6.64 -22.40 4.68
C TYR A 18 7.47 -23.04 5.81
N ASP A 19 6.94 -24.08 6.45
CA ASP A 19 7.60 -24.80 7.54
C ASP A 19 8.91 -25.47 7.09
N ARG A 20 8.96 -25.95 5.85
CA ARG A 20 10.18 -26.49 5.23
C ARG A 20 11.27 -25.41 5.14
N GLY A 21 10.90 -24.17 4.80
CA GLY A 21 11.84 -23.05 4.76
C GLY A 21 12.36 -22.66 6.14
N LEU A 22 11.51 -22.70 7.18
CA LEU A 22 11.94 -22.48 8.56
C LEU A 22 12.91 -23.56 9.04
N ALA A 23 12.66 -24.83 8.71
CA ALA A 23 13.55 -25.93 9.04
C ALA A 23 14.94 -25.75 8.40
N LEU A 24 15.00 -25.31 7.15
CA LEU A 24 16.26 -25.02 6.45
C LEU A 24 17.03 -23.88 7.13
N LEU A 25 16.33 -22.83 7.57
CA LEU A 25 16.93 -21.71 8.31
C LEU A 25 17.49 -22.13 9.68
N VAL A 26 16.84 -23.09 10.37
CA VAL A 26 17.35 -23.64 11.63
C VAL A 26 18.59 -24.49 11.40
N GLN A 27 18.58 -25.36 10.39
CA GLN A 27 19.73 -26.19 10.01
C GLN A 27 20.95 -25.37 9.58
N SER A 28 20.69 -24.14 9.16
CA SER A 28 21.67 -23.13 8.78
C SER A 28 22.47 -22.54 9.95
N GLY A 29 22.10 -22.83 11.20
CA GLY A 29 22.79 -22.32 12.40
C GLY A 29 22.46 -20.86 12.74
N TYR A 30 21.44 -20.26 12.12
CA TYR A 30 21.06 -18.86 12.33
C TYR A 30 20.16 -18.65 13.56
N GLU A 31 20.63 -19.10 14.74
CA GLU A 31 19.87 -19.07 16.00
C GLU A 31 19.38 -17.66 16.38
N GLY A 32 20.17 -16.63 16.05
CA GLY A 32 19.84 -15.23 16.33
C GLY A 32 18.66 -14.66 15.53
N LEU A 33 18.29 -15.27 14.40
CA LEU A 33 17.12 -14.87 13.62
C LEU A 33 15.87 -15.63 14.08
N LEU A 34 15.98 -16.91 14.44
CA LEU A 34 14.89 -17.70 15.02
C LEU A 34 14.32 -17.03 16.28
N LEU A 35 15.20 -16.56 17.18
CA LEU A 35 14.80 -15.80 18.37
C LEU A 35 14.08 -14.48 18.03
N ARG A 36 14.45 -13.82 16.93
CA ARG A 36 13.77 -12.60 16.45
C ARG A 36 12.41 -12.89 15.81
N VAL A 37 12.27 -14.03 15.13
CA VAL A 37 11.01 -14.52 14.57
C VAL A 37 10.04 -14.86 15.70
N LEU A 38 10.48 -15.67 16.67
CA LEU A 38 9.68 -16.07 17.83
C LEU A 38 9.24 -14.87 18.68
N LYS A 39 10.11 -13.87 18.89
CA LYS A 39 9.76 -12.65 19.65
C LYS A 39 8.72 -11.75 18.97
N ARG A 40 8.53 -11.85 17.65
CA ARG A 40 7.64 -10.95 16.88
C ARG A 40 6.29 -11.57 16.51
N GLY A 41 6.10 -12.86 16.81
CA GLY A 41 4.88 -13.61 16.48
C GLY A 41 4.87 -14.12 15.04
N GLU A 42 4.18 -15.25 14.85
CA GLU A 42 4.06 -16.00 13.59
C GLU A 42 3.59 -15.12 12.42
N ASP A 43 2.64 -14.22 12.68
CA ASP A 43 2.02 -13.34 11.66
C ASP A 43 2.97 -12.31 11.04
N ARG A 44 4.12 -12.01 11.67
CA ARG A 44 5.03 -10.94 11.20
C ARG A 44 6.17 -11.45 10.32
N PHE A 45 6.40 -12.75 10.24
CA PHE A 45 7.47 -13.33 9.41
C PHE A 45 6.86 -14.02 8.18
N THR A 46 6.59 -13.23 7.14
CA THR A 46 6.03 -13.74 5.88
C THR A 46 7.08 -14.50 5.06
N ARG A 47 6.64 -15.37 4.13
CA ARG A 47 7.50 -16.08 3.15
C ARG A 47 8.57 -15.17 2.52
N GLY A 48 8.22 -13.95 2.12
CA GLY A 48 9.18 -13.01 1.49
C GLY A 48 10.34 -12.57 2.40
N LYS A 49 10.14 -12.54 3.72
CA LYS A 49 11.22 -12.24 4.69
C LYS A 49 12.11 -13.46 4.91
N LEU A 50 11.50 -14.64 4.94
CA LEU A 50 12.20 -15.92 5.02
C LEU A 50 13.07 -16.14 3.78
N SER A 51 12.54 -15.90 2.58
CA SER A 51 13.32 -15.98 1.33
C SER A 51 14.47 -14.98 1.30
N GLY A 52 14.24 -13.73 1.75
CA GLY A 52 15.30 -12.73 1.88
C GLY A 52 16.42 -13.17 2.83
N ALA A 53 16.08 -13.73 4.00
CA ALA A 53 17.06 -14.23 4.97
C ALA A 53 17.88 -15.41 4.41
N LEU A 54 17.22 -16.38 3.76
CA LEU A 54 17.89 -17.52 3.14
C LEU A 54 18.78 -17.11 1.95
N THR A 55 18.38 -16.10 1.18
CA THR A 55 19.18 -15.54 0.08
C THR A 55 20.44 -14.83 0.59
N ALA A 56 20.30 -14.05 1.67
CA ALA A 56 21.44 -13.40 2.31
C ALA A 56 22.45 -14.45 2.81
N GLN A 57 21.96 -15.55 3.40
CA GLN A 57 22.81 -16.63 3.88
C GLN A 57 23.56 -17.34 2.74
N LEU A 58 22.88 -17.62 1.61
CA LEU A 58 23.52 -18.15 0.41
C LEU A 58 24.62 -17.22 -0.11
N SER A 59 24.44 -15.91 0.03
CA SER A 59 25.42 -14.90 -0.41
C SER A 59 26.65 -14.85 0.51
N GLU A 60 26.47 -15.00 1.83
CA GLU A 60 27.58 -15.01 2.80
C GLU A 60 28.49 -16.25 2.65
N HIS A 61 27.93 -17.38 2.24
CA HIS A 61 28.66 -18.65 2.10
C HIS A 61 29.09 -18.96 0.66
N SER A 62 28.67 -18.14 -0.30
CA SER A 62 29.20 -18.24 -1.65
C SER A 62 30.66 -17.80 -1.57
N PRO A 63 31.64 -18.69 -1.82
CA PRO A 63 33.04 -18.31 -1.78
C PRO A 63 33.19 -17.12 -2.72
N GLN A 64 33.61 -15.96 -2.16
CA GLN A 64 33.97 -14.80 -2.95
C GLN A 64 34.94 -15.31 -4.01
N ALA A 65 34.49 -15.38 -5.25
CA ALA A 65 35.38 -15.59 -6.37
C ALA A 65 36.43 -14.50 -6.23
N GLU A 66 37.67 -14.89 -5.95
CA GLU A 66 38.78 -13.97 -5.79
C GLU A 66 38.72 -12.99 -6.97
N PRO A 67 38.75 -11.68 -6.72
CA PRO A 67 38.79 -10.71 -7.79
C PRO A 67 40.05 -11.01 -8.58
N VAL A 68 39.89 -11.56 -9.78
CA VAL A 68 40.99 -11.80 -10.70
C VAL A 68 41.60 -10.43 -10.95
N ALA A 69 42.74 -10.19 -10.31
CA ALA A 69 43.44 -8.94 -10.35
C ALA A 69 43.86 -8.69 -11.80
N SER A 70 43.05 -7.92 -12.52
CA SER A 70 43.43 -7.35 -13.81
C SER A 70 44.45 -6.25 -13.54
N ALA A 71 45.71 -6.68 -13.46
CA ALA A 71 46.88 -5.83 -13.45
C ALA A 71 46.96 -5.05 -14.76
N ALA A 72 46.81 -3.72 -14.68
CA ALA A 72 47.32 -2.79 -15.67
C ALA A 72 47.89 -1.59 -14.93
N SER A 73 49.18 -1.70 -14.59
CA SER A 73 50.04 -0.60 -14.15
C SER A 73 50.49 0.23 -15.34
N THR A 74 50.29 1.55 -15.29
CA THR A 74 51.18 2.57 -15.90
C THR A 74 50.87 3.89 -15.18
N SER A 75 51.56 4.26 -14.09
CA SER A 75 52.87 4.94 -14.05
C SER A 75 53.05 6.06 -15.07
N ALA A 76 52.88 7.32 -14.61
CA ALA A 76 53.87 8.37 -14.81
C ALA A 76 53.58 9.54 -13.87
N ALA A 77 54.57 9.83 -13.02
CA ALA A 77 54.65 11.04 -12.23
C ALA A 77 54.87 12.26 -13.14
N SER A 78 54.30 13.42 -12.77
CA SER A 78 54.84 14.71 -13.16
C SER A 78 54.61 15.72 -12.05
N THR A 79 55.69 15.95 -11.30
CA THR A 79 55.89 17.09 -10.42
C THR A 79 56.34 18.26 -11.30
N VAL A 80 55.53 19.32 -11.41
CA VAL A 80 56.01 20.65 -11.80
C VAL A 80 55.36 21.68 -10.89
N ALA A 81 56.22 22.37 -10.16
CA ALA A 81 55.92 23.52 -9.34
C ALA A 81 55.72 24.78 -10.20
N SER A 82 55.02 25.76 -9.62
CA SER A 82 54.95 27.17 -10.00
C SER A 82 54.15 27.55 -11.24
N SER A 83 53.00 28.21 -11.02
CA SER A 83 52.78 29.56 -11.55
C SER A 83 51.54 30.19 -10.91
N LEU A 84 51.77 31.27 -10.15
CA LEU A 84 50.77 32.29 -9.85
C LEU A 84 50.36 32.97 -11.16
N ALA A 85 49.12 32.79 -11.57
CA ALA A 85 48.43 33.72 -12.45
C ALA A 85 46.98 33.82 -11.99
N ASP A 86 46.62 35.01 -11.55
CA ASP A 86 45.26 35.50 -11.41
C ASP A 86 44.42 35.05 -12.61
N VAL A 87 43.51 34.10 -12.37
CA VAL A 87 42.35 33.90 -13.21
C VAL A 87 41.17 33.92 -12.26
N ASP A 88 40.49 35.06 -12.29
CA ASP A 88 39.20 35.36 -11.68
C ASP A 88 38.19 34.30 -12.16
N ALA A 89 38.18 33.16 -11.47
CA ALA A 89 37.30 32.05 -11.74
C ALA A 89 35.94 32.38 -11.12
N PRO A 90 34.84 32.45 -11.90
CA PRO A 90 33.53 32.72 -11.32
C PRO A 90 33.22 31.63 -10.31
N ALA A 91 32.91 32.04 -9.09
CA ALA A 91 32.51 31.20 -7.99
C ALA A 91 31.51 30.14 -8.51
N ILE A 92 31.97 28.89 -8.60
CA ILE A 92 31.09 27.76 -8.92
C ILE A 92 30.21 27.58 -7.70
N GLU A 93 29.01 28.15 -7.78
CA GLU A 93 27.93 27.97 -6.82
C GLU A 93 27.72 26.45 -6.63
N PRO A 94 27.91 25.90 -5.43
CA PRO A 94 27.72 24.47 -5.20
C PRO A 94 26.27 24.11 -5.52
N ALA A 95 26.08 23.24 -6.50
CA ALA A 95 24.76 22.76 -6.89
C ALA A 95 23.98 22.25 -5.66
N PRO A 96 22.70 22.63 -5.51
CA PRO A 96 21.99 22.52 -4.24
C PRO A 96 21.72 21.06 -3.81
N PRO A 97 21.57 20.80 -2.49
CA PRO A 97 21.42 19.47 -1.86
C PRO A 97 20.09 18.71 -2.16
N ALA A 98 19.42 19.00 -3.28
CA ALA A 98 18.04 18.57 -3.56
C ALA A 98 17.84 17.04 -3.60
N ALA A 99 18.85 16.27 -4.04
CA ALA A 99 18.72 14.82 -4.20
C ALA A 99 18.69 14.04 -2.88
N ALA A 100 19.40 14.50 -1.84
CA ALA A 100 19.36 13.85 -0.53
C ALA A 100 18.02 14.08 0.18
N THR A 101 17.36 15.21 -0.12
CA THR A 101 16.05 15.56 0.46
C THR A 101 14.93 14.69 -0.12
N SER A 102 14.96 14.36 -1.42
CA SER A 102 13.92 13.54 -2.06
C SER A 102 13.94 12.07 -1.59
N ALA A 103 15.12 11.46 -1.42
CA ALA A 103 15.24 10.08 -0.93
C ALA A 103 14.66 9.91 0.49
N ASN A 104 14.97 10.86 1.38
CA ASN A 104 14.43 10.86 2.75
C ASN A 104 12.92 11.09 2.77
N ALA A 105 12.42 12.01 1.94
CA ALA A 105 10.98 12.25 1.82
C ALA A 105 10.22 11.01 1.33
N ARG A 106 10.78 10.30 0.35
CA ARG A 106 10.22 9.05 -0.18
C ARG A 106 10.15 7.97 0.90
N ALA A 107 11.24 7.75 1.64
CA ALA A 107 11.28 6.78 2.73
C ALA A 107 10.23 7.09 3.81
N ALA A 108 10.08 8.37 4.19
CA ALA A 108 9.07 8.80 5.15
C ALA A 108 7.64 8.54 4.67
N LEU A 109 7.33 8.82 3.39
CA LEU A 109 6.03 8.51 2.81
C LEU A 109 5.73 7.01 2.82
N LEU A 110 6.69 6.18 2.43
CA LEU A 110 6.50 4.73 2.46
C LEU A 110 6.30 4.20 3.89
N GLN A 111 7.06 4.71 4.85
CA GLN A 111 6.85 4.38 6.27
C GLN A 111 5.44 4.77 6.74
N GLN A 112 4.95 5.94 6.33
CA GLN A 112 3.58 6.36 6.60
C GLN A 112 2.56 5.40 5.97
N ALA A 113 2.73 5.02 4.71
CA ALA A 113 1.85 4.07 4.02
C ALA A 113 1.78 2.72 4.75
N TYR A 114 2.92 2.17 5.18
CA TYR A 114 2.97 0.93 5.95
C TYR A 114 2.21 1.04 7.28
N GLY A 115 2.40 2.15 8.01
CA GLY A 115 1.64 2.39 9.24
C GLY A 115 0.12 2.47 9.02
N LEU A 116 -0.32 3.02 7.89
CA LEU A 116 -1.74 3.04 7.51
C LEU A 116 -2.26 1.65 7.10
N MET A 117 -1.44 0.85 6.41
CA MET A 117 -1.79 -0.54 6.04
C MET A 117 -1.98 -1.43 7.28
N ASP A 118 -1.10 -1.30 8.27
CA ASP A 118 -1.20 -2.03 9.54
C ASP A 118 -2.53 -1.68 10.24
N ARG A 119 -2.83 -0.39 10.39
CA ARG A 119 -4.11 0.09 10.96
C ARG A 119 -5.32 -0.42 10.17
N ARG A 120 -5.25 -0.43 8.85
CA ARG A 120 -6.33 -0.96 8.00
C ARG A 120 -6.55 -2.46 8.24
N THR A 121 -5.47 -3.20 8.45
CA THR A 121 -5.50 -4.64 8.74
C THR A 121 -6.12 -4.90 10.10
N GLU A 122 -5.76 -4.12 11.13
CA GLU A 122 -6.39 -4.17 12.46
C GLU A 122 -7.90 -3.89 12.39
N GLN A 123 -8.32 -2.87 11.65
CA GLN A 123 -9.75 -2.56 11.49
C GLN A 123 -10.50 -3.68 10.76
N LYS A 124 -9.88 -4.31 9.75
CA LYS A 124 -10.47 -5.49 9.08
C LYS A 124 -10.61 -6.67 10.04
N ALA A 125 -9.61 -6.94 10.88
CA ALA A 125 -9.70 -7.98 11.90
C ALA A 125 -10.85 -7.69 12.87
N ARG A 126 -10.93 -6.45 13.38
CA ARG A 126 -12.04 -5.99 14.23
C ARG A 126 -13.40 -6.17 13.56
N LEU A 127 -13.53 -5.83 12.28
CA LEU A 127 -14.77 -6.00 11.53
C LEU A 127 -15.21 -7.47 11.47
N ARG A 128 -14.27 -8.41 11.29
CA ARG A 128 -14.56 -9.86 11.30
C ARG A 128 -15.03 -10.31 12.67
N THR A 129 -14.39 -9.86 13.75
CA THR A 129 -14.81 -10.16 15.13
C THR A 129 -16.22 -9.62 15.40
N LEU A 130 -16.51 -8.38 14.99
CA LEU A 130 -17.85 -7.80 15.14
C LEU A 130 -18.90 -8.50 14.27
N ALA A 131 -18.53 -9.05 13.11
CA ALA A 131 -19.45 -9.81 12.26
C ALA A 131 -19.84 -11.16 12.87
N ALA A 132 -19.00 -11.73 13.75
CA ALA A 132 -19.29 -12.96 14.48
C ALA A 132 -20.22 -12.72 15.68
N LEU A 133 -20.23 -11.50 16.23
CA LEU A 133 -21.13 -11.11 17.32
C LEU A 133 -22.52 -10.78 16.75
N VAL A 134 -23.47 -11.70 16.96
CA VAL A 134 -24.94 -11.65 16.75
C VAL A 134 -25.45 -10.76 15.59
N GLN A 135 -26.05 -11.40 14.58
CA GLN A 135 -26.45 -10.75 13.32
C GLN A 135 -27.53 -9.66 13.45
N ASP A 136 -28.42 -9.74 14.44
CA ASP A 136 -29.65 -8.94 14.53
C ASP A 136 -29.63 -7.84 15.61
N ASP A 137 -28.47 -7.52 16.18
CA ASP A 137 -28.34 -6.43 17.15
C ASP A 137 -27.99 -5.10 16.44
N GLU A 138 -28.87 -4.09 16.57
CA GLU A 138 -28.72 -2.78 15.92
C GLU A 138 -27.47 -2.01 16.40
N PRO A 139 -27.12 -1.91 17.70
CA PRO A 139 -25.86 -1.31 18.13
C PRO A 139 -24.64 -2.06 17.56
N ALA A 140 -24.65 -3.39 17.49
CA ALA A 140 -23.56 -4.15 16.84
C ALA A 140 -23.46 -3.81 15.34
N ARG A 141 -24.59 -3.62 14.65
CA ARG A 141 -24.61 -3.17 13.25
C ARG A 141 -24.03 -1.77 13.08
N GLN A 142 -24.33 -0.82 13.96
CA GLN A 142 -23.75 0.52 13.93
C GLN A 142 -22.23 0.49 14.14
N MET A 143 -21.74 -0.31 15.09
CA MET A 143 -20.30 -0.49 15.30
C MET A 143 -19.61 -1.08 14.06
N ARG A 144 -20.20 -2.09 13.43
CA ARG A 144 -19.69 -2.66 12.15
C ARG A 144 -19.59 -1.60 11.06
N LEU A 145 -20.62 -0.76 10.95
CA LEU A 145 -20.67 0.31 9.95
C LEU A 145 -19.56 1.35 10.17
N GLN A 146 -19.35 1.78 11.42
CA GLN A 146 -18.26 2.72 11.77
C GLN A 146 -16.88 2.15 11.40
N VAL A 147 -16.62 0.88 11.74
CA VAL A 147 -15.36 0.20 11.38
C VAL A 147 -15.20 0.12 9.87
N ALA A 148 -16.27 -0.19 9.13
CA ALA A 148 -16.24 -0.25 7.67
C ALA A 148 -15.92 1.12 7.04
N TYR A 149 -16.49 2.21 7.55
CA TYR A 149 -16.15 3.57 7.09
C TYR A 149 -14.69 3.92 7.38
N ARG A 150 -14.19 3.56 8.56
CA ARG A 150 -12.78 3.78 8.89
C ARG A 150 -11.83 3.02 7.95
N ILE A 151 -12.17 1.80 7.54
CA ILE A 151 -11.39 1.05 6.54
C ILE A 151 -11.35 1.79 5.19
N LYS A 152 -12.47 2.36 4.75
CA LYS A 152 -12.52 3.14 3.50
C LYS A 152 -11.64 4.39 3.59
N GLU A 153 -11.78 5.14 4.67
CA GLU A 153 -10.97 6.35 4.91
C GLU A 153 -9.46 6.03 4.91
N LEU A 154 -9.05 4.98 5.62
CA LEU A 154 -7.66 4.53 5.62
C LEU A 154 -7.18 4.12 4.22
N THR A 155 -8.05 3.53 3.40
CA THR A 155 -7.72 3.16 2.02
C THR A 155 -7.43 4.42 1.18
N LEU A 156 -8.29 5.44 1.28
CA LEU A 156 -8.07 6.72 0.61
C LEU A 156 -6.77 7.40 1.06
N GLN A 157 -6.45 7.37 2.37
CA GLN A 157 -5.19 7.91 2.88
C GLN A 157 -3.97 7.17 2.33
N ILE A 158 -4.04 5.83 2.20
CA ILE A 158 -2.98 5.03 1.58
C ILE A 158 -2.79 5.44 0.12
N ASP A 159 -3.87 5.55 -0.64
CA ASP A 159 -3.84 5.93 -2.06
C ASP A 159 -3.22 7.32 -2.25
N GLN A 160 -3.56 8.28 -1.38
CA GLN A 160 -2.96 9.63 -1.39
C GLN A 160 -1.45 9.59 -1.13
N VAL A 161 -0.98 8.76 -0.19
CA VAL A 161 0.46 8.62 0.08
C VAL A 161 1.17 8.05 -1.14
N TYR A 162 0.62 7.03 -1.79
CA TYR A 162 1.21 6.48 -3.02
C TYR A 162 1.18 7.46 -4.19
N ALA A 163 0.12 8.26 -4.34
CA ALA A 163 0.08 9.32 -5.34
C ALA A 163 1.20 10.34 -5.12
N ARG A 164 1.51 10.67 -3.86
CA ARG A 164 2.65 11.56 -3.51
C ARG A 164 4.00 10.92 -3.80
N VAL A 165 4.15 9.61 -3.54
CA VAL A 165 5.36 8.86 -3.91
C VAL A 165 5.55 8.85 -5.42
N ALA A 166 4.50 8.56 -6.19
CA ALA A 166 4.55 8.56 -7.65
C ALA A 166 4.94 9.94 -8.19
N TYR A 167 4.32 11.01 -7.67
CA TYR A 167 4.66 12.38 -8.05
C TYR A 167 6.13 12.73 -7.73
N LEU A 168 6.62 12.34 -6.55
CA LEU A 168 8.01 12.55 -6.16
C LEU A 168 8.98 11.80 -7.06
N ASP A 169 8.65 10.55 -7.42
CA ASP A 169 9.44 9.72 -8.31
C ASP A 169 9.46 10.31 -9.75
N GLU A 170 8.38 10.95 -10.20
CA GLU A 170 8.27 11.58 -11.53
C GLU A 170 8.94 12.96 -11.62
N HIS A 171 8.76 13.81 -10.61
CA HIS A 171 9.16 15.22 -10.67
C HIS A 171 10.40 15.57 -9.83
N GLY A 172 10.84 14.68 -8.93
CA GLY A 172 11.97 14.92 -8.04
C GLY A 172 11.69 15.87 -6.86
N PHE A 173 10.46 16.39 -6.72
CA PHE A 173 10.02 17.20 -5.59
C PHE A 173 8.57 16.89 -5.21
N LEU A 174 8.18 17.23 -3.98
CA LEU A 174 6.79 17.14 -3.53
C LEU A 174 6.09 18.50 -3.70
N PRO A 175 4.82 18.53 -4.14
CA PRO A 175 4.07 19.78 -4.20
C PRO A 175 3.87 20.32 -2.79
N ILE A 176 4.16 21.60 -2.58
CA ILE A 176 3.92 22.32 -1.31
C ILE A 176 2.41 22.46 -1.04
N VAL A 177 1.59 22.16 -2.06
CA VAL A 177 0.14 22.26 -1.97
C VAL A 177 -0.35 21.43 -0.80
N GLN A 178 -0.80 22.13 0.24
CA GLN A 178 -1.73 21.60 1.21
C GLN A 178 -2.95 21.17 0.40
N THR A 179 -3.00 19.91 0.00
CA THR A 179 -4.19 19.31 -0.56
C THR A 179 -5.27 19.42 0.52
N LYS A 180 -5.99 20.54 0.53
CA LYS A 180 -7.41 20.53 0.85
C LYS A 180 -7.95 19.45 -0.06
N LEU A 181 -8.22 18.27 0.52
CA LEU A 181 -8.86 17.17 -0.17
C LEU A 181 -10.03 17.77 -0.96
N VAL A 182 -9.88 17.92 -2.27
CA VAL A 182 -11.02 18.13 -3.16
C VAL A 182 -11.68 16.76 -3.26
N SER A 183 -12.36 16.35 -2.19
CA SER A 183 -12.82 14.98 -1.94
C SER A 183 -14.09 14.61 -2.68
N ASN A 184 -14.64 15.46 -3.56
CA ASN A 184 -16.04 15.25 -3.94
C ASN A 184 -16.18 14.50 -5.28
N SER A 185 -15.44 14.87 -6.34
CA SER A 185 -15.80 14.37 -7.68
C SER A 185 -15.46 12.89 -7.95
N VAL A 186 -14.35 12.36 -7.40
CA VAL A 186 -13.99 10.94 -7.54
C VAL A 186 -14.90 10.07 -6.66
N ASP A 187 -15.29 10.56 -5.49
CA ASP A 187 -16.23 9.89 -4.60
C ASP A 187 -17.66 9.89 -5.17
N ASP A 188 -18.07 10.94 -5.88
CA ASP A 188 -19.42 11.02 -6.47
C ASP A 188 -19.64 9.93 -7.53
N ARG A 189 -18.63 9.66 -8.38
CA ARG A 189 -18.73 8.61 -9.41
C ARG A 189 -18.75 7.20 -8.80
N ALA A 190 -17.94 6.97 -7.77
CA ALA A 190 -17.96 5.71 -7.03
C ALA A 190 -19.28 5.53 -6.26
N THR A 191 -19.82 6.60 -5.70
CA THR A 191 -21.13 6.63 -5.03
C THR A 191 -22.23 6.31 -6.02
N LEU A 192 -22.22 6.92 -7.21
CA LEU A 192 -23.18 6.63 -8.27
C LEU A 192 -23.20 5.15 -8.68
N LEU A 193 -22.03 4.52 -8.80
CA LEU A 193 -21.93 3.08 -9.10
C LEU A 193 -22.56 2.21 -7.98
N ASN A 194 -22.35 2.59 -6.72
CA ASN A 194 -22.98 1.92 -5.58
C ASN A 194 -24.50 2.09 -5.59
N VAL A 195 -25.00 3.31 -5.84
CA VAL A 195 -26.45 3.59 -5.95
C VAL A 195 -27.08 2.73 -7.04
N ARG A 196 -26.46 2.63 -8.24
CA ARG A 196 -26.93 1.76 -9.33
C ARG A 196 -27.03 0.29 -8.92
N THR A 197 -26.09 -0.18 -8.10
CA THR A 197 -26.11 -1.54 -7.56
C THR A 197 -27.29 -1.74 -6.60
N TYR A 198 -27.58 -0.77 -5.74
CA TYR A 198 -28.74 -0.82 -4.83
C TYR A 198 -30.07 -0.77 -5.58
N ILE A 199 -30.21 0.09 -6.59
CA ILE A 199 -31.40 0.14 -7.46
C ILE A 199 -31.67 -1.25 -8.06
N SER A 200 -30.63 -1.88 -8.63
CA SER A 200 -30.75 -3.23 -9.21
C SER A 200 -31.15 -4.28 -8.18
N ARG A 201 -30.57 -4.22 -6.97
CA ARG A 201 -30.89 -5.12 -5.86
C ARG A 201 -32.33 -4.94 -5.38
N TYR A 202 -32.81 -3.71 -5.22
CA TYR A 202 -34.18 -3.45 -4.76
C TYR A 202 -35.23 -3.74 -5.84
N LYS A 203 -34.92 -3.55 -7.13
CA LYS A 203 -35.77 -4.04 -8.23
C LYS A 203 -35.94 -5.56 -8.17
N LYS A 204 -34.88 -6.31 -7.89
CA LYS A 204 -34.97 -7.76 -7.67
C LYS A 204 -35.77 -8.11 -6.42
N LYS A 205 -35.53 -7.41 -5.30
CA LYS A 205 -36.25 -7.61 -4.03
C LYS A 205 -37.75 -7.34 -4.17
N LEU A 206 -38.13 -6.29 -4.91
CA LEU A 206 -39.53 -5.94 -5.18
C LEU A 206 -40.25 -7.04 -5.96
N LYS A 207 -39.59 -7.64 -6.98
CA LYS A 207 -40.12 -8.78 -7.72
C LYS A 207 -40.28 -10.03 -6.86
N ALA A 208 -39.37 -10.24 -5.91
CA ALA A 208 -39.40 -11.38 -4.99
C ALA A 208 -40.32 -11.17 -3.77
N ALA A 209 -40.89 -9.98 -3.58
CA ALA A 209 -41.70 -9.66 -2.41
C ALA A 209 -43.11 -10.26 -2.50
N THR A 210 -43.38 -11.25 -1.64
CA THR A 210 -44.67 -11.95 -1.55
C THR A 210 -45.69 -11.17 -0.72
N THR A 211 -45.25 -10.43 0.31
CA THR A 211 -46.16 -9.72 1.21
C THR A 211 -46.32 -8.24 0.81
N PRO A 212 -47.50 -7.63 1.02
CA PRO A 212 -47.73 -6.22 0.69
C PRO A 212 -46.75 -5.28 1.42
N GLN A 213 -46.46 -5.57 2.68
CA GLN A 213 -45.58 -4.76 3.51
C GLN A 213 -44.12 -4.79 3.02
N THR A 214 -43.59 -5.99 2.68
CA THR A 214 -42.22 -6.10 2.16
C THR A 214 -42.09 -5.48 0.77
N ARG A 215 -43.16 -5.56 -0.04
CA ARG A 215 -43.24 -4.89 -1.34
C ARG A 215 -43.21 -3.37 -1.18
N GLN A 216 -44.01 -2.81 -0.28
CA GLN A 216 -44.04 -1.37 -0.02
C GLN A 216 -42.67 -0.88 0.46
N ALA A 217 -42.08 -1.53 1.46
CA ALA A 217 -40.75 -1.16 1.97
C ALA A 217 -39.64 -1.23 0.90
N ALA A 218 -39.71 -2.21 -0.01
CA ALA A 218 -38.78 -2.29 -1.14
C ALA A 218 -39.01 -1.19 -2.18
N ALA A 219 -40.27 -0.81 -2.43
CA ALA A 219 -40.64 0.27 -3.34
C ALA A 219 -40.19 1.64 -2.82
N ASP A 220 -40.38 1.91 -1.53
CA ASP A 220 -39.96 3.16 -0.90
C ASP A 220 -38.44 3.33 -0.97
N LYS A 221 -37.68 2.28 -0.63
CA LYS A 221 -36.22 2.28 -0.76
C LYS A 221 -35.75 2.43 -2.21
N LEU A 222 -36.48 1.84 -3.16
CA LEU A 222 -36.14 1.99 -4.58
C LEU A 222 -36.29 3.45 -5.02
N ARG A 223 -37.38 4.12 -4.63
CA ARG A 223 -37.63 5.54 -4.94
C ARG A 223 -36.54 6.44 -4.35
N GLU A 224 -36.15 6.20 -3.10
CA GLU A 224 -35.06 6.92 -2.42
C GLU A 224 -33.74 6.83 -3.22
N TYR A 225 -33.34 5.62 -3.64
CA TYR A 225 -32.11 5.44 -4.43
C TYR A 225 -32.20 6.00 -5.85
N GLU A 226 -33.37 5.97 -6.48
CA GLU A 226 -33.57 6.58 -7.81
C GLU A 226 -33.44 8.11 -7.73
N ALA A 227 -34.01 8.76 -6.72
CA ALA A 227 -33.82 10.19 -6.47
C ALA A 227 -32.34 10.53 -6.17
N GLN A 228 -31.67 9.72 -5.33
CA GLN A 228 -30.25 9.93 -5.05
C GLN A 228 -29.37 9.80 -6.30
N ARG A 229 -29.69 8.86 -7.21
CA ARG A 229 -28.99 8.70 -8.49
C ARG A 229 -29.12 9.98 -9.32
N GLU A 230 -30.31 10.55 -9.42
CA GLU A 230 -30.57 11.76 -10.20
C GLU A 230 -29.80 12.96 -9.66
N LEU A 231 -29.76 13.14 -8.34
CA LEU A 231 -28.94 14.18 -7.69
C LEU A 231 -27.44 14.03 -8.01
N LEU A 232 -26.92 12.80 -7.95
CA LEU A 232 -25.51 12.52 -8.26
C LEU A 232 -25.19 12.71 -9.74
N GLU A 233 -26.10 12.30 -10.63
CA GLU A 233 -25.94 12.50 -12.08
C GLU A 233 -26.00 14.00 -12.45
N ALA A 234 -26.88 14.77 -11.81
CA ALA A 234 -26.95 16.23 -11.94
C ALA A 234 -25.64 16.89 -11.49
N ALA A 235 -25.15 16.53 -10.31
CA ALA A 235 -23.89 17.03 -9.76
C ALA A 235 -22.68 16.72 -10.68
N LEU A 236 -22.60 15.50 -11.22
CA LEU A 236 -21.50 15.09 -12.11
C LEU A 236 -21.56 15.74 -13.50
N THR A 237 -22.76 16.05 -13.99
CA THR A 237 -22.95 16.70 -15.30
C THR A 237 -22.91 18.23 -15.22
N GLY A 238 -22.91 18.80 -14.01
CA GLY A 238 -23.08 20.23 -13.80
C GLY A 238 -24.48 20.74 -14.20
N SER A 239 -25.45 19.85 -14.39
CA SER A 239 -26.84 20.23 -14.66
C SER A 239 -27.58 20.50 -13.36
N THR A 240 -28.40 21.55 -13.32
CA THR A 240 -29.23 21.85 -12.15
C THR A 240 -30.31 20.76 -12.02
N PRO A 241 -30.45 20.10 -10.87
CA PRO A 241 -31.47 19.07 -10.71
C PRO A 241 -32.89 19.67 -10.88
N PRO A 242 -33.84 18.90 -11.44
CA PRO A 242 -35.22 19.37 -11.59
C PRO A 242 -35.84 19.68 -10.22
N ALA A 243 -36.56 20.81 -10.13
CA ALA A 243 -37.08 21.35 -8.87
C ALA A 243 -38.08 20.43 -8.14
N ASP A 244 -38.62 19.41 -8.81
CA ASP A 244 -39.68 18.54 -8.32
C ASP A 244 -39.18 17.22 -7.67
N ALA A 245 -37.88 17.07 -7.43
CA ALA A 245 -37.28 15.80 -6.95
C ALA A 245 -37.17 15.65 -5.41
N VAL A 246 -37.79 16.55 -4.62
CA VAL A 246 -37.77 16.51 -3.14
C VAL A 246 -39.12 16.15 -2.56
#